data_AF-R0GLN9-F1
#
_entry.id   AF-R0GLN9-F1
#
_cell.length_a   1.000
_cell.length_b   1.000
_cell.length_c   1.000
_cell.angle_alpha   90.00
_cell.angle_beta   90.00
_cell.angle_gamma   90.00
#
_symmetry.space_group_name_H-M   'P 1'
#
loop_
_entity.id
_entity.type
_entity.pdbx_description
1 polymer ?
#
loop_
_entity_poly.entity_id
_entity_poly.type
_entity_poly.pdbx_seq_one_letter_code
_entity_poly.pdbx_strand_id
1 'polypeptide(L)'
;MGTSSYAESVLKLIDPDQVYFGHQVIAREASPDYKTLELVKADDKRRVVIVDDTVDVWLYDKRNLCKITGYNNFRDHRTRSESYAEEKKDESRSKGSLASVLKFLQEKKLHLVLDLDHTLVHSRLVSDLFIKEKYLLEETDSRLDLWRCNVPSHYEYLIKLRPYVHEFLLEANKLFTMHVYTLRSSSYVKTVLKLIDPDNVYFGHRVVRKGASPYYKTLDLVLADKRRVLIVDSFDVWPYDKRNLYQITEYRYFRKLRARSESYAEQKKDESRSKGSLANVLKFLQDVHKIFKEELDCKDV
;
A
#
# COMPACT_ATOMS: atom_id res chain seq x y z
N MET A 1 20.57 -20.24 -9.79
CA MET A 1 19.41 -20.82 -10.53
C MET A 1 18.69 -21.86 -9.66
N GLY A 2 17.38 -22.02 -9.84
CA GLY A 2 16.62 -23.11 -9.22
C GLY A 2 16.82 -24.45 -9.95
N THR A 3 16.42 -25.55 -9.32
CA THR A 3 16.44 -26.90 -9.93
C THR A 3 15.29 -27.08 -10.91
N SER A 4 15.40 -28.03 -11.85
CA SER A 4 14.32 -28.36 -12.79
C SER A 4 13.01 -28.73 -12.06
N SER A 5 13.11 -29.52 -10.98
CA SER A 5 11.95 -29.92 -10.16
C SER A 5 11.21 -28.74 -9.53
N TYR A 6 11.95 -27.72 -9.11
CA TYR A 6 11.38 -26.49 -8.57
C TYR A 6 10.71 -25.68 -9.68
N ALA A 7 11.39 -25.50 -10.81
CA ALA A 7 10.84 -24.77 -11.96
C ALA A 7 9.55 -25.41 -12.48
N GLU A 8 9.50 -26.73 -12.61
CA GLU A 8 8.30 -27.48 -13.00
C GLU A 8 7.15 -27.31 -11.99
N SER A 9 7.45 -27.27 -10.70
CA SER A 9 6.45 -27.03 -9.65
C SER A 9 5.86 -25.62 -9.74
N VAL A 10 6.69 -24.63 -10.07
CA VAL A 10 6.25 -23.24 -10.29
C VAL A 10 5.40 -23.14 -11.56
N LEU A 11 5.78 -23.81 -12.65
CA LEU A 11 5.01 -23.77 -13.90
C LEU A 11 3.60 -24.34 -13.76
N LYS A 12 3.42 -25.41 -12.97
CA LYS A 12 2.07 -25.92 -12.65
C LYS A 12 1.16 -24.88 -11.99
N LEU A 13 1.73 -23.85 -11.37
CA LEU A 13 0.97 -22.76 -10.72
C LEU A 13 0.74 -21.58 -11.66
N ILE A 14 1.73 -21.21 -12.49
CA ILE A 14 1.70 -19.97 -13.26
C ILE A 14 1.33 -20.15 -14.74
N ASP A 15 1.45 -21.36 -15.28
CA ASP A 15 1.11 -21.72 -16.65
C ASP A 15 0.62 -23.18 -16.74
N PRO A 16 -0.51 -23.52 -16.08
CA PRO A 16 -1.01 -24.89 -16.00
C PRO A 16 -1.36 -25.49 -17.36
N ASP A 17 -1.78 -24.66 -18.31
CA ASP A 17 -2.19 -25.05 -19.66
C ASP A 17 -1.03 -25.00 -20.68
N GLN A 18 0.20 -24.66 -20.23
CA GLN A 18 1.42 -24.60 -21.05
C GLN A 18 1.34 -23.64 -22.25
N VAL A 19 0.61 -22.55 -22.11
CA VAL A 19 0.38 -21.57 -23.20
C VAL A 19 1.59 -20.65 -23.37
N TYR A 20 2.31 -20.34 -22.29
CA TYR A 20 3.35 -19.30 -22.29
C TYR A 20 4.77 -19.86 -22.34
N PHE A 21 5.06 -20.91 -21.56
CA PHE A 21 6.41 -21.46 -21.43
C PHE A 21 6.58 -22.83 -22.10
N GLY A 22 5.49 -23.57 -22.34
CA GLY A 22 5.55 -24.90 -22.93
C GLY A 22 6.54 -25.83 -22.21
N HIS A 23 7.41 -26.48 -22.98
CA HIS A 23 8.53 -27.30 -22.46
C HIS A 23 9.86 -26.54 -22.36
N GLN A 24 9.87 -25.21 -22.51
CA GLN A 24 11.09 -24.42 -22.57
C GLN A 24 11.55 -24.01 -21.17
N VAL A 25 12.08 -24.97 -20.42
CA VAL A 25 12.63 -24.76 -19.08
C VAL A 25 14.13 -25.00 -19.08
N ILE A 26 14.87 -23.99 -18.62
CA ILE A 26 16.32 -24.08 -18.40
C ILE A 26 16.55 -23.89 -16.91
N ALA A 27 17.17 -24.88 -16.29
CA ALA A 27 17.43 -24.89 -14.86
C ALA A 27 18.93 -24.98 -14.56
N ARG A 28 19.30 -24.92 -13.27
CA ARG A 28 20.69 -24.91 -12.81
C ARG A 28 21.50 -26.11 -13.31
N GLU A 29 20.85 -27.23 -13.57
CA GLU A 29 21.46 -28.45 -14.09
C GLU A 29 22.07 -28.24 -15.49
N ALA A 30 21.56 -27.30 -16.29
CA ALA A 30 22.07 -26.98 -17.62
C ALA A 30 23.23 -25.98 -17.60
N SER A 31 23.31 -25.14 -16.56
CA SER A 31 24.46 -24.26 -16.29
C SER A 31 24.49 -23.93 -14.79
N PRO A 32 25.44 -24.47 -14.02
CA PRO A 32 25.44 -24.31 -12.57
C PRO A 32 25.77 -22.89 -12.10
N ASP A 33 26.69 -22.24 -12.81
CA ASP A 33 27.39 -21.05 -12.31
C ASP A 33 26.82 -19.73 -12.84
N TYR A 34 26.23 -19.72 -14.04
CA TYR A 34 25.70 -18.51 -14.67
C TYR A 34 24.56 -18.82 -15.66
N LYS A 35 23.68 -17.86 -15.88
CA LYS A 35 22.65 -17.88 -16.92
C LYS A 35 23.22 -17.34 -18.23
N THR A 36 22.82 -17.96 -19.34
CA THR A 36 23.26 -17.57 -20.68
C THR A 36 22.14 -17.76 -21.71
N LEU A 37 22.05 -16.85 -22.67
CA LEU A 37 21.15 -16.96 -23.81
C LEU A 37 21.61 -18.03 -24.82
N GLU A 38 22.79 -18.62 -24.66
CA GLU A 38 23.20 -19.79 -25.47
C GLU A 38 22.31 -21.02 -25.26
N LEU A 39 21.72 -21.13 -24.07
CA LEU A 39 20.78 -22.21 -23.74
C LEU A 39 19.37 -21.91 -24.28
N VAL A 40 19.08 -20.65 -24.58
CA VAL A 40 17.84 -20.23 -25.23
C VAL A 40 18.03 -20.39 -26.74
N LYS A 41 17.35 -21.36 -27.36
CA LYS A 41 17.41 -21.64 -28.81
C LYS A 41 16.75 -20.53 -29.65
N ALA A 42 17.20 -19.29 -29.51
CA ALA A 42 16.72 -18.15 -30.27
C ALA A 42 17.58 -17.93 -31.51
N ASP A 43 16.94 -17.75 -32.67
CA ASP A 43 17.62 -17.52 -33.95
C ASP A 43 18.42 -16.20 -33.96
N ASP A 44 17.97 -15.20 -33.21
CA ASP A 44 18.67 -13.93 -33.02
C ASP A 44 18.55 -13.47 -31.56
N LYS A 45 19.67 -13.52 -30.83
CA LYS A 45 19.77 -13.08 -29.44
C LYS A 45 19.37 -11.61 -29.25
N ARG A 46 19.46 -10.75 -30.28
CA ARG A 46 19.05 -9.33 -30.19
C ARG A 46 17.55 -9.15 -30.00
N ARG A 47 16.76 -10.18 -30.30
CA ARG A 47 15.30 -10.18 -30.14
C ARG A 47 14.83 -10.76 -28.80
N VAL A 48 15.77 -11.19 -27.95
CA VAL A 48 15.46 -11.78 -26.66
C VAL A 48 15.59 -10.73 -25.57
N VAL A 49 14.56 -10.61 -24.73
CA VAL A 49 14.60 -9.79 -23.52
C VAL A 49 14.67 -10.73 -22.32
N ILE A 50 15.67 -10.53 -21.47
CA ILE A 50 15.83 -11.23 -20.20
C ILE A 50 15.15 -10.38 -19.13
N VAL A 51 14.22 -10.96 -18.39
CA VAL A 51 13.59 -10.33 -17.23
C VAL A 51 14.07 -11.06 -15.98
N ASP A 52 14.96 -10.43 -15.20
CA ASP A 52 15.58 -11.06 -14.03
C ASP A 52 15.92 -10.00 -12.98
N ASP A 53 15.87 -10.37 -11.71
CA ASP A 53 16.22 -9.48 -10.60
C ASP A 53 17.72 -9.51 -10.26
N THR A 54 18.43 -10.52 -10.73
CA THR A 54 19.82 -10.77 -10.39
C THR A 54 20.73 -10.57 -11.61
N VAL A 55 21.49 -9.48 -11.63
CA VAL A 55 22.38 -9.14 -12.76
C VAL A 55 23.61 -10.04 -12.84
N ASP A 56 24.17 -10.40 -11.68
CA ASP A 56 25.48 -11.07 -11.60
C ASP A 56 25.48 -12.48 -12.19
N VAL A 57 24.31 -13.11 -12.28
CA VAL A 57 24.17 -14.42 -12.92
C VAL A 57 24.16 -14.34 -14.44
N TRP A 58 24.01 -13.16 -15.06
CA TRP A 58 24.02 -12.98 -16.51
C TRP A 58 25.33 -12.35 -17.00
N LEU A 59 26.44 -13.09 -16.89
CA LEU A 59 27.78 -12.56 -17.15
C LEU A 59 27.97 -12.04 -18.59
N TYR A 60 27.43 -12.75 -19.58
CA TYR A 60 27.70 -12.51 -21.01
C TYR A 60 26.54 -11.83 -21.76
N ASP A 61 25.32 -11.84 -21.21
CA ASP A 61 24.11 -11.35 -21.90
C ASP A 61 23.48 -10.11 -21.24
N LYS A 62 24.28 -9.32 -20.51
CA LYS A 62 23.80 -8.11 -19.79
C LYS A 62 23.07 -7.11 -20.68
N ARG A 63 23.39 -7.05 -21.98
CA ARG A 63 22.74 -6.15 -22.94
C ARG A 63 21.27 -6.48 -23.19
N ASN A 64 20.87 -7.71 -22.93
CA ASN A 64 19.49 -8.18 -23.08
C ASN A 64 18.72 -8.13 -21.75
N LEU A 65 19.36 -7.74 -20.65
CA LEU A 65 18.80 -7.77 -19.30
C LEU A 65 17.98 -6.52 -18.98
N CYS A 66 16.68 -6.72 -18.84
CA CYS A 66 15.76 -5.82 -18.16
C CYS A 66 15.73 -6.20 -16.67
N LYS A 67 16.52 -5.49 -15.86
CA LYS A 67 16.57 -5.73 -14.41
C LYS A 67 15.24 -5.36 -13.77
N ILE A 68 14.61 -6.32 -13.11
CA ILE A 68 13.41 -6.07 -12.28
C ILE A 68 13.77 -5.96 -10.81
N THR A 69 12.91 -5.32 -10.02
CA THR A 69 13.06 -5.28 -8.57
C THR A 69 12.80 -6.68 -8.00
N GLY A 70 13.80 -7.26 -7.35
CA GLY A 70 13.69 -8.59 -6.73
C GLY A 70 12.61 -8.65 -5.66
N TYR A 71 11.87 -9.75 -5.63
CA TYR A 71 10.79 -9.98 -4.67
C TYR A 71 11.36 -10.48 -3.33
N ASN A 72 11.87 -9.55 -2.52
CA ASN A 72 12.53 -9.84 -1.25
C ASN A 72 11.57 -9.83 -0.06
N ASN A 73 10.73 -10.88 0.07
CA ASN A 73 9.95 -11.12 1.31
C ASN A 73 10.72 -11.91 2.38
N PHE A 74 11.90 -12.46 2.03
CA PHE A 74 12.68 -13.34 2.90
C PHE A 74 14.19 -13.13 2.72
N ARG A 75 14.78 -12.00 3.13
CA ARG A 75 16.22 -11.95 3.45
C ARG A 75 16.65 -10.76 4.31
N ASP A 76 17.64 -11.06 5.13
CA ASP A 76 18.13 -10.42 6.34
C ASP A 76 18.91 -9.11 6.12
N HIS A 77 18.92 -8.26 7.16
CA HIS A 77 19.61 -6.97 7.25
C HIS A 77 21.14 -7.16 7.16
N ARG A 78 21.78 -6.93 6.00
CA ARG A 78 23.22 -6.60 6.02
C ARG A 78 23.92 -5.93 4.83
N THR A 79 23.29 -5.62 3.70
CA THR A 79 24.03 -4.99 2.58
C THR A 79 23.18 -3.94 1.85
N ARG A 80 23.15 -2.71 2.38
CA ARG A 80 22.39 -1.56 1.85
C ARG A 80 23.27 -0.36 1.50
N SER A 81 24.54 -0.55 1.15
CA SER A 81 25.49 0.57 1.06
C SER A 81 26.17 0.84 -0.28
N GLU A 82 25.98 0.06 -1.36
CA GLU A 82 26.83 0.26 -2.56
C GLU A 82 26.11 0.51 -3.90
N SER A 83 24.78 0.43 -4.00
CA SER A 83 24.10 0.48 -5.31
C SER A 83 23.62 1.88 -5.78
N TYR A 84 23.96 2.97 -5.11
CA TYR A 84 23.39 4.31 -5.39
C TYR A 84 24.22 5.21 -6.34
N ALA A 85 25.37 4.76 -6.85
CA ALA A 85 26.31 5.67 -7.52
C ALA A 85 26.34 5.65 -9.07
N GLU A 86 25.80 4.64 -9.76
CA GLU A 86 26.07 4.48 -11.21
C GLU A 86 24.91 4.85 -12.17
N GLU A 87 23.72 5.19 -11.67
CA GLU A 87 22.51 5.30 -12.50
C GLU A 87 22.33 6.63 -13.27
N LYS A 88 23.33 7.52 -13.30
CA LYS A 88 23.23 8.79 -14.05
C LYS A 88 24.21 8.82 -15.22
N LYS A 89 23.91 8.17 -16.35
CA LYS A 89 24.58 8.54 -17.62
C LYS A 89 23.92 8.22 -18.97
N ASP A 90 22.77 7.56 -19.09
CA ASP A 90 22.31 7.11 -20.43
C ASP A 90 20.83 7.35 -20.80
N GLU A 91 20.17 8.36 -20.22
CA GLU A 91 18.78 8.71 -20.55
C GLU A 91 18.67 9.99 -21.42
N SER A 92 19.41 10.03 -22.54
CA SER A 92 19.22 11.06 -23.56
C SER A 92 18.94 10.45 -24.94
N ARG A 93 17.67 10.02 -25.14
CA ARG A 93 16.90 10.09 -26.41
C ARG A 93 15.79 9.03 -26.46
N SER A 94 14.58 9.42 -26.04
CA SER A 94 13.35 8.98 -26.72
C SER A 94 12.18 9.87 -26.28
N LYS A 95 11.55 10.51 -27.25
CA LYS A 95 10.36 11.35 -27.04
C LYS A 95 9.15 10.45 -26.74
N GLY A 96 8.66 10.52 -25.51
CA GLY A 96 7.24 10.47 -25.13
C GLY A 96 6.45 9.19 -25.44
N SER A 97 6.70 8.11 -24.69
CA SER A 97 5.68 7.06 -24.53
C SER A 97 4.59 7.56 -23.56
N LEU A 98 3.34 7.14 -23.76
CA LEU A 98 2.27 7.31 -22.76
C LEU A 98 2.71 6.79 -21.39
N ALA A 99 3.54 5.73 -21.35
CA ALA A 99 4.12 5.24 -20.10
C ALA A 99 5.10 6.24 -19.48
N SER A 100 5.87 6.99 -20.28
CA SER A 100 6.74 8.07 -19.80
C SER A 100 5.93 9.22 -19.23
N VAL A 101 4.83 9.60 -19.90
CA VAL A 101 3.93 10.67 -19.45
C VAL A 101 3.17 10.24 -18.20
N LEU A 102 2.65 9.01 -18.14
CA LEU A 102 1.99 8.46 -16.96
C LEU A 102 2.98 8.32 -15.79
N LYS A 103 4.21 7.84 -16.03
CA LYS A 103 5.27 7.79 -15.03
C LYS A 103 5.63 9.19 -14.53
N PHE A 104 5.78 10.17 -15.43
CA PHE A 104 6.03 11.58 -15.08
C PHE A 104 4.88 12.20 -14.28
N LEU A 105 3.61 11.92 -14.66
CA LEU A 105 2.42 12.37 -13.93
C LEU A 105 2.29 11.68 -12.56
N GLN A 106 2.68 10.41 -12.47
CA GLN A 106 2.69 9.63 -11.23
C GLN A 106 3.82 10.10 -10.29
N GLU A 107 5.00 10.41 -10.84
CA GLU A 107 6.11 11.04 -10.14
C GLU A 107 5.73 12.45 -9.64
N LYS A 108 4.86 13.17 -10.35
CA LYS A 108 4.30 14.48 -9.95
C LYS A 108 3.16 14.38 -8.93
N LYS A 109 2.68 13.21 -8.49
CA LYS A 109 1.59 13.13 -7.51
C LYS A 109 2.14 13.08 -6.08
N LEU A 110 1.52 13.83 -5.17
CA LEU A 110 1.78 13.67 -3.74
C LEU A 110 1.25 12.31 -3.26
N HIS A 111 1.86 11.79 -2.21
CA HIS A 111 1.49 10.52 -1.58
C HIS A 111 0.78 10.81 -0.26
N LEU A 112 -0.30 10.07 0.01
CA LEU A 112 -1.06 10.18 1.26
C LEU A 112 -1.05 8.84 1.98
N VAL A 113 -0.50 8.80 3.18
CA VAL A 113 -0.49 7.64 4.06
C VAL A 113 -1.59 7.81 5.10
N LEU A 114 -2.52 6.84 5.14
CA LEU A 114 -3.66 6.83 6.05
C LEU A 114 -3.54 5.66 7.03
N ASP A 115 -3.77 5.93 8.32
CA ASP A 115 -4.12 4.85 9.25
C ASP A 115 -5.60 4.47 9.14
N LEU A 116 -5.97 3.31 9.70
CA LEU A 116 -7.35 2.85 9.73
C LEU A 116 -8.03 3.16 11.07
N ASP A 117 -7.52 2.60 12.16
CA ASP A 117 -8.17 2.63 13.46
C ASP A 117 -8.09 4.00 14.10
N HIS A 118 -9.23 4.48 14.57
CA HIS A 118 -9.36 5.84 15.09
C HIS A 118 -9.02 6.95 14.09
N THR A 119 -8.80 6.62 12.82
CA THR A 119 -8.56 7.57 11.74
C THR A 119 -9.71 7.54 10.74
N LEU A 120 -9.93 6.40 10.07
CA LEU A 120 -11.02 6.19 9.11
C LEU A 120 -12.18 5.38 9.69
N VAL A 121 -11.89 4.51 10.66
CA VAL A 121 -12.87 3.61 11.28
C VAL A 121 -12.65 3.52 12.78
N HIS A 122 -13.65 3.06 13.52
CA HIS A 122 -13.48 2.64 14.90
C HIS A 122 -14.09 1.25 15.06
N SER A 123 -13.33 0.32 15.63
CA SER A 123 -13.71 -1.08 15.78
C SER A 123 -13.74 -1.48 17.25
N ARG A 124 -14.68 -2.36 17.61
CA ARG A 124 -14.81 -2.87 18.96
C ARG A 124 -15.27 -4.32 18.97
N LEU A 125 -14.77 -5.12 19.90
CA LEU A 125 -15.29 -6.46 20.12
C LEU A 125 -16.74 -6.39 20.61
N VAL A 126 -17.62 -7.21 20.04
CA VAL A 126 -19.02 -7.29 20.47
C VAL A 126 -19.13 -7.67 21.94
N SER A 127 -18.23 -8.55 22.43
CA SER A 127 -18.13 -8.92 23.84
C SER A 127 -17.84 -7.73 24.77
N ASP A 128 -17.19 -6.69 24.24
CA ASP A 128 -16.73 -5.55 25.02
C ASP A 128 -17.70 -4.37 24.97
N LEU A 129 -18.83 -4.49 24.26
CA LEU A 129 -19.83 -3.43 24.17
C LEU A 129 -20.48 -3.18 25.54
N PHE A 130 -20.63 -1.91 25.89
CA PHE A 130 -21.41 -1.54 27.08
C PHE A 130 -22.90 -1.77 26.83
N ILE A 131 -23.68 -1.95 27.90
CA ILE A 131 -25.13 -2.19 27.81
C ILE A 131 -25.82 -1.10 26.98
N LYS A 132 -25.44 0.18 27.19
CA LYS A 132 -25.95 1.33 26.43
C LYS A 132 -25.57 1.32 24.94
N GLU A 133 -24.65 0.47 24.49
CA GLU A 133 -24.20 0.35 23.10
C GLU A 133 -24.76 -0.90 22.41
N LYS A 134 -25.39 -1.83 23.15
CA LYS A 134 -25.87 -3.11 22.58
C LYS A 134 -26.98 -2.95 21.53
N TYR A 135 -27.73 -1.85 21.56
CA TYR A 135 -28.74 -1.54 20.55
C TYR A 135 -28.15 -1.50 19.12
N LEU A 136 -26.86 -1.18 19.00
CA LEU A 136 -26.16 -1.12 17.72
C LEU A 136 -26.13 -2.47 17.00
N LEU A 137 -26.22 -3.59 17.73
CA LEU A 137 -26.25 -4.92 17.13
C LEU A 137 -27.53 -5.21 16.35
N GLU A 138 -28.62 -4.52 16.70
CA GLU A 138 -29.91 -4.62 16.01
C GLU A 138 -29.97 -3.66 14.81
N GLU A 139 -29.10 -2.64 14.77
CA GLU A 139 -29.07 -1.64 13.71
C GLU A 139 -28.14 -2.00 12.53
N THR A 140 -27.29 -3.03 12.65
CA THR A 140 -26.25 -3.33 11.64
C THR A 140 -26.80 -3.57 10.25
N ASP A 141 -28.01 -4.12 10.13
CA ASP A 141 -28.63 -4.41 8.84
C ASP A 141 -29.31 -3.17 8.23
N SER A 142 -29.59 -2.16 9.04
CA SER A 142 -30.28 -0.92 8.64
C SER A 142 -29.32 0.22 8.30
N ARG A 143 -28.03 0.08 8.64
CA ARG A 143 -27.05 1.16 8.60
C ARG A 143 -25.93 0.86 7.62
N LEU A 144 -25.68 1.81 6.72
CA LEU A 144 -24.57 1.76 5.77
C LEU A 144 -23.23 2.20 6.36
N ASP A 145 -23.16 2.50 7.66
CA ASP A 145 -21.96 3.03 8.30
C ASP A 145 -21.49 2.17 9.50
N LEU A 146 -22.14 1.03 9.73
CA LEU A 146 -21.96 0.14 10.87
C LEU A 146 -22.01 -1.32 10.40
N TRP A 147 -20.96 -2.09 10.67
CA TRP A 147 -20.86 -3.48 10.24
C TRP A 147 -20.47 -4.41 11.37
N ARG A 148 -21.12 -5.57 11.39
CA ARG A 148 -20.77 -6.69 12.25
C ARG A 148 -19.98 -7.70 11.44
N CYS A 149 -18.76 -8.02 11.86
CA CYS A 149 -17.88 -8.93 11.13
C CYS A 149 -17.34 -10.04 12.02
N ASN A 150 -17.46 -11.26 11.51
CA ASN A 150 -16.91 -12.46 12.12
C ASN A 150 -15.53 -12.73 11.54
N VAL A 151 -14.51 -12.65 12.39
CA VAL A 151 -13.15 -13.03 12.00
C VAL A 151 -13.00 -14.54 12.28
N PRO A 152 -12.27 -15.32 11.44
CA PRO A 152 -12.15 -16.78 11.58
C PRO A 152 -11.63 -17.31 12.93
N SER A 153 -11.24 -16.43 13.85
CA SER A 153 -10.72 -16.71 15.19
C SER A 153 -11.79 -16.59 16.31
N HIS A 154 -13.09 -16.67 16.00
CA HIS A 154 -14.22 -16.54 16.94
C HIS A 154 -14.38 -15.16 17.60
N TYR A 155 -13.64 -14.15 17.15
CA TYR A 155 -13.85 -12.78 17.60
C TYR A 155 -14.79 -12.07 16.64
N GLU A 156 -15.86 -11.55 17.21
CA GLU A 156 -16.83 -10.74 16.51
C GLU A 156 -16.58 -9.27 16.78
N TYR A 157 -16.43 -8.49 15.71
CA TYR A 157 -16.20 -7.06 15.79
C TYR A 157 -17.38 -6.29 15.24
N LEU A 158 -17.65 -5.17 15.87
CA LEU A 158 -18.48 -4.10 15.35
C LEU A 158 -17.54 -3.01 14.83
N ILE A 159 -17.66 -2.68 13.54
CA ILE A 159 -16.86 -1.66 12.85
C ILE A 159 -17.77 -0.50 12.48
N LYS A 160 -17.43 0.68 12.97
CA LYS A 160 -18.08 1.94 12.62
C LYS A 160 -17.18 2.71 11.66
N LEU A 161 -17.70 3.08 10.50
CA LEU A 161 -17.01 4.02 9.60
C LEU A 161 -17.12 5.44 10.13
N ARG A 162 -16.01 6.19 10.06
CA ARG A 162 -16.02 7.61 10.41
C ARG A 162 -16.90 8.38 9.41
N PRO A 163 -17.73 9.32 9.87
CA PRO A 163 -18.50 10.17 8.97
C PRO A 163 -17.62 10.79 7.88
N TYR A 164 -18.12 10.82 6.65
CA TYR A 164 -17.44 11.37 5.46
C TYR A 164 -16.28 10.54 4.89
N VAL A 165 -16.07 9.29 5.33
CA VAL A 165 -14.94 8.47 4.85
C VAL A 165 -14.96 8.18 3.35
N HIS A 166 -16.11 7.84 2.75
CA HIS A 166 -16.16 7.52 1.32
C HIS A 166 -15.94 8.75 0.45
N GLU A 167 -16.56 9.89 0.81
CA GLU A 167 -16.33 11.16 0.12
C GLU A 167 -14.88 11.63 0.28
N PHE A 168 -14.31 11.48 1.48
CA PHE A 168 -12.90 11.78 1.74
C PHE A 168 -11.99 10.97 0.80
N LEU A 169 -12.17 9.65 0.73
CA LEU A 169 -11.35 8.78 -0.12
C LEU A 169 -11.51 9.12 -1.60
N LEU A 170 -12.74 9.37 -2.05
CA LEU A 170 -13.03 9.75 -3.44
C LEU A 170 -12.32 11.05 -3.83
N GLU A 171 -12.43 12.10 -3.01
CA GLU A 171 -11.82 13.40 -3.30
C GLU A 171 -10.30 13.36 -3.14
N ALA A 172 -9.79 12.70 -2.10
CA ALA A 172 -8.35 12.53 -1.89
C ALA A 172 -7.70 11.74 -3.03
N ASN A 173 -8.38 10.74 -3.61
CA ASN A 173 -7.86 9.95 -4.74
C ASN A 173 -7.57 10.80 -5.99
N LYS A 174 -8.28 11.91 -6.19
CA LYS A 174 -8.03 12.82 -7.31
C LYS A 174 -6.69 13.55 -7.18
N LEU A 175 -6.21 13.70 -5.94
CA LEU A 175 -5.08 14.54 -5.57
C LEU A 175 -3.85 13.72 -5.17
N PHE A 176 -4.04 12.56 -4.53
CA PHE A 176 -2.95 11.78 -3.95
C PHE A 176 -2.87 10.35 -4.49
N THR A 177 -1.67 9.79 -4.51
CA THR A 177 -1.47 8.33 -4.52
C THR A 177 -1.61 7.84 -3.08
N MET A 178 -2.68 7.11 -2.77
CA MET A 178 -3.00 6.75 -1.38
C MET A 178 -2.43 5.41 -0.94
N HIS A 179 -2.02 5.34 0.32
CA HIS A 179 -1.44 4.17 1.00
C HIS A 179 -2.17 3.95 2.33
N VAL A 180 -2.35 2.69 2.72
CA VAL A 180 -2.71 2.33 4.09
C VAL A 180 -1.45 1.96 4.86
N TYR A 181 -1.26 2.53 6.04
CA TYR A 181 -0.27 2.06 7.00
C TYR A 181 -0.93 1.87 8.36
N THR A 182 -1.06 0.61 8.78
CA THR A 182 -1.66 0.30 10.08
C THR A 182 -0.90 -0.79 10.85
N LEU A 183 -0.94 -0.71 12.17
CA LEU A 183 -0.38 -1.72 13.08
C LEU A 183 -1.38 -2.87 13.37
N ARG A 184 -2.40 -3.04 12.53
CA ARG A 184 -3.37 -4.15 12.62
C ARG A 184 -2.95 -5.38 11.84
N SER A 185 -3.62 -6.50 12.14
CA SER A 185 -3.40 -7.80 11.49
C SER A 185 -3.90 -7.80 10.04
N SER A 186 -3.37 -8.71 9.23
CA SER A 186 -3.78 -8.79 7.82
C SER A 186 -5.24 -9.16 7.64
N SER A 187 -5.83 -9.97 8.53
CA SER A 187 -7.24 -10.37 8.45
C SER A 187 -8.14 -9.16 8.69
N TYR A 188 -7.85 -8.37 9.72
CA TYR A 188 -8.57 -7.15 10.03
C TYR A 188 -8.51 -6.14 8.87
N VAL A 189 -7.32 -5.89 8.33
CA VAL A 189 -7.15 -4.94 7.22
C VAL A 189 -7.95 -5.37 5.99
N LYS A 190 -7.94 -6.65 5.64
CA LYS A 190 -8.77 -7.17 4.55
C LYS A 190 -10.26 -6.92 4.80
N THR A 191 -10.73 -7.10 6.03
CA THR A 191 -12.13 -6.82 6.39
C THR A 191 -12.46 -5.34 6.21
N VAL A 192 -11.65 -4.43 6.74
CA VAL A 192 -11.90 -2.98 6.62
C VAL A 192 -11.84 -2.52 5.17
N LEU A 193 -10.86 -2.99 4.38
CA LEU A 193 -10.73 -2.60 2.97
C LEU A 193 -11.93 -3.06 2.13
N LYS A 194 -12.53 -4.22 2.43
CA LYS A 194 -13.78 -4.62 1.77
C LYS A 194 -14.94 -3.65 2.03
N LEU A 195 -14.90 -2.91 3.14
CA LEU A 195 -15.94 -1.93 3.48
C LEU A 195 -15.67 -0.58 2.81
N ILE A 196 -14.42 -0.11 2.80
CA ILE A 196 -14.09 1.26 2.34
C ILE A 196 -13.56 1.35 0.90
N ASP A 197 -13.04 0.25 0.36
CA ASP A 197 -12.43 0.14 -0.98
C ASP A 197 -12.74 -1.23 -1.63
N PRO A 198 -14.03 -1.60 -1.80
CA PRO A 198 -14.43 -2.93 -2.29
C PRO A 198 -13.88 -3.23 -3.70
N ASP A 199 -13.79 -2.21 -4.55
CA ASP A 199 -13.31 -2.32 -5.93
C ASP A 199 -11.79 -2.11 -6.07
N ASN A 200 -11.08 -1.94 -4.95
CA ASN A 200 -9.63 -1.79 -4.89
C ASN A 200 -9.10 -0.62 -5.74
N VAL A 201 -9.84 0.48 -5.78
CA VAL A 201 -9.56 1.68 -6.59
C VAL A 201 -8.59 2.61 -5.87
N TYR A 202 -8.63 2.65 -4.53
CA TYR A 202 -7.91 3.63 -3.73
C TYR A 202 -6.51 3.16 -3.36
N PHE A 203 -6.37 1.94 -2.85
CA PHE A 203 -5.12 1.49 -2.23
C PHE A 203 -4.35 0.46 -3.06
N GLY A 204 -5.03 -0.43 -3.79
CA GLY A 204 -4.34 -1.47 -4.54
C GLY A 204 -3.44 -2.32 -3.63
N HIS A 205 -2.18 -2.49 -4.03
CA HIS A 205 -1.17 -3.19 -3.24
C HIS A 205 -0.46 -2.31 -2.18
N ARG A 206 -0.83 -1.03 -2.05
CA ARG A 206 -0.14 -0.03 -1.22
C ARG A 206 -0.59 -0.09 0.24
N VAL A 207 -0.32 -1.23 0.89
CA VAL A 207 -0.81 -1.53 2.25
C VAL A 207 0.32 -2.06 3.14
N VAL A 208 0.81 -1.22 4.05
CA VAL A 208 1.81 -1.56 5.08
C VAL A 208 1.11 -1.98 6.37
N ARG A 209 1.50 -3.14 6.92
CA ARG A 209 0.85 -3.81 8.06
C ARG A 209 1.83 -4.04 9.21
N LYS A 210 1.32 -4.35 10.40
CA LYS A 210 2.10 -4.59 11.63
C LYS A 210 3.34 -5.46 11.45
N GLY A 211 3.24 -6.53 10.65
CA GLY A 211 4.34 -7.49 10.45
C GLY A 211 5.62 -6.85 9.91
N ALA A 212 5.54 -5.71 9.22
CA ALA A 212 6.71 -5.02 8.66
C ALA A 212 7.41 -4.11 9.67
N SER A 213 6.68 -3.52 10.62
CA SER A 213 7.22 -2.73 11.73
C SER A 213 6.23 -2.76 12.91
N PRO A 214 6.45 -3.59 13.95
CA PRO A 214 5.41 -3.92 14.91
C PRO A 214 5.17 -2.89 16.01
N TYR A 215 6.11 -1.97 16.25
CA TYR A 215 6.09 -1.05 17.40
C TYR A 215 5.83 0.41 17.02
N TYR A 216 6.23 0.82 15.83
CA TYR A 216 6.09 2.18 15.32
C TYR A 216 6.01 2.16 13.79
N LYS A 217 5.60 3.28 13.21
CA LYS A 217 5.50 3.48 11.77
C LYS A 217 6.65 4.36 11.27
N THR A 218 7.07 4.10 10.04
CA THR A 218 8.13 4.87 9.39
C THR A 218 7.94 4.93 7.88
N LEU A 219 8.29 6.06 7.27
CA LEU A 219 8.20 6.24 5.83
C LEU A 219 9.20 5.39 5.05
N ASP A 220 10.17 4.75 5.69
CA ASP A 220 11.13 3.85 5.02
C ASP A 220 10.46 2.62 4.37
N LEU A 221 9.24 2.28 4.81
CA LEU A 221 8.43 1.20 4.25
C LEU A 221 7.40 1.68 3.22
N VAL A 222 7.34 2.99 2.96
CA VAL A 222 6.48 3.58 1.94
C VAL A 222 7.35 3.83 0.72
N LEU A 223 7.02 3.18 -0.40
CA LEU A 223 7.77 3.31 -1.66
C LEU A 223 7.46 4.65 -2.34
N ALA A 224 7.93 5.75 -1.73
CA ALA A 224 7.74 7.11 -2.18
C ALA A 224 8.87 8.02 -1.65
N ASP A 225 9.16 9.12 -2.36
CA ASP A 225 10.03 10.17 -1.82
C ASP A 225 9.35 10.80 -0.60
N LYS A 226 9.99 10.71 0.57
CA LYS A 226 9.49 11.27 1.84
C LYS A 226 9.11 12.75 1.73
N ARG A 227 9.74 13.53 0.84
CA ARG A 227 9.42 14.95 0.61
C ARG A 227 8.04 15.16 -0.01
N ARG A 228 7.45 14.11 -0.60
CA ARG A 228 6.15 14.12 -1.27
C ARG A 228 5.09 13.35 -0.50
N VAL A 229 5.37 12.91 0.73
CA VAL A 229 4.43 12.12 1.54
C VAL A 229 3.78 13.00 2.60
N LEU A 230 2.45 12.93 2.69
CA LEU A 230 1.68 13.38 3.83
C LEU A 230 1.13 12.17 4.59
N ILE A 231 1.12 12.25 5.91
CA ILE A 231 0.61 11.20 6.80
C ILE A 231 -0.58 11.77 7.57
N VAL A 232 -1.69 11.03 7.65
CA VAL A 232 -2.82 11.35 8.52
C VAL A 232 -2.97 10.21 9.52
N ASP A 233 -2.54 10.47 10.74
CA ASP A 233 -2.43 9.45 11.80
C ASP A 233 -2.23 10.10 13.19
N SER A 234 -1.97 9.29 14.21
CA SER A 234 -1.55 9.72 15.53
C SER A 234 -0.03 9.86 15.68
N PHE A 235 0.40 10.84 16.47
CA PHE A 235 1.79 11.25 16.65
C PHE A 235 2.64 10.22 17.38
N ASP A 236 2.03 9.49 18.30
CA ASP A 236 2.69 8.49 19.15
C ASP A 236 3.28 7.32 18.36
N VAL A 237 2.69 6.99 17.20
CA VAL A 237 3.19 5.90 16.34
C VAL A 237 4.20 6.34 15.30
N TRP A 238 4.48 7.64 15.13
CA TRP A 238 5.45 8.19 14.16
C TRP A 238 6.59 8.96 14.85
N PRO A 239 7.56 8.28 15.48
CA PRO A 239 8.63 8.95 16.22
C PRO A 239 9.57 9.78 15.35
N TYR A 240 9.80 9.37 14.09
CA TYR A 240 10.87 9.93 13.23
C TYR A 240 10.38 10.77 12.05
N ASP A 241 9.16 10.57 11.56
CA ASP A 241 8.64 11.22 10.34
C ASP A 241 7.57 12.31 10.66
N LYS A 242 7.69 12.97 11.82
CA LYS A 242 6.72 13.97 12.34
C LYS A 242 6.50 15.17 11.43
N ARG A 243 7.49 15.52 10.61
CA ARG A 243 7.39 16.65 9.66
C ARG A 243 6.37 16.41 8.55
N ASN A 244 6.06 15.14 8.28
CA ASN A 244 5.09 14.73 7.27
C ASN A 244 3.69 14.49 7.86
N LEU A 245 3.53 14.60 9.18
CA LEU A 245 2.35 14.17 9.90
C LEU A 245 1.34 15.31 10.11
N TYR A 246 0.12 15.09 9.63
CA TYR A 246 -1.08 15.76 10.08
C TYR A 246 -1.72 14.93 11.20
N GLN A 247 -1.65 15.44 12.44
CA GLN A 247 -2.31 14.84 13.59
C GLN A 247 -3.83 15.01 13.46
N ILE A 248 -4.53 13.94 13.07
CA ILE A 248 -5.99 13.93 13.07
C ILE A 248 -6.51 13.72 14.49
N THR A 249 -7.69 14.28 14.79
CA THR A 249 -8.41 13.95 16.02
C THR A 249 -8.82 12.48 16.00
N GLU A 250 -8.60 11.79 17.11
CA GLU A 250 -8.93 10.38 17.26
C GLU A 250 -10.44 10.13 17.15
N TYR A 251 -10.86 9.25 16.25
CA TYR A 251 -12.25 8.85 16.09
C TYR A 251 -12.64 7.83 17.17
N ARG A 252 -13.55 8.25 18.06
CA ARG A 252 -14.01 7.45 19.20
C ARG A 252 -15.53 7.32 19.22
N TYR A 253 -16.07 6.51 18.31
CA TYR A 253 -17.50 6.21 18.29
C TYR A 253 -18.00 5.45 19.54
N PHE A 254 -17.38 4.31 19.86
CA PHE A 254 -17.66 3.50 21.04
C PHE A 254 -16.95 4.03 22.30
N ARG A 255 -17.47 3.65 23.47
CA ARG A 255 -17.02 4.08 24.79
C ARG A 255 -15.65 3.52 25.17
N LYS A 256 -14.68 4.38 25.46
CA LYS A 256 -13.39 3.93 26.01
C LYS A 256 -13.59 3.34 27.42
N LEU A 257 -12.87 2.26 27.71
CA LEU A 257 -12.85 1.68 29.05
C LEU A 257 -12.42 2.74 30.08
N ARG A 258 -13.15 2.87 31.19
CA ARG A 258 -12.95 3.89 32.24
C ARG A 258 -13.19 5.35 31.81
N ALA A 259 -13.79 5.60 30.64
CA ALA A 259 -14.24 6.96 30.29
C ALA A 259 -15.34 7.42 31.24
N ARG A 260 -15.27 8.68 31.69
CA ARG A 260 -16.30 9.33 32.51
C ARG A 260 -17.44 9.87 31.65
N SER A 261 -17.13 10.41 30.47
CA SER A 261 -18.11 10.93 29.51
C SER A 261 -18.72 9.84 28.64
N GLU A 262 -19.93 10.08 28.16
CA GLU A 262 -20.61 9.21 27.20
C GLU A 262 -19.94 9.25 25.82
N SER A 263 -19.96 8.12 25.12
CA SER A 263 -19.48 7.99 23.73
C SER A 263 -20.45 8.60 22.71
N TYR A 264 -20.03 8.69 21.45
CA TYR A 264 -20.94 9.07 20.36
C TYR A 264 -22.10 8.09 20.22
N ALA A 265 -21.80 6.78 20.35
CA ALA A 265 -22.81 5.73 20.32
C ALA A 265 -23.84 5.88 21.45
N GLU A 266 -23.41 6.15 22.69
CA GLU A 266 -24.33 6.33 23.81
C GLU A 266 -25.21 7.58 23.66
N GLN A 267 -24.66 8.64 23.06
CA GLN A 267 -25.37 9.88 22.79
C GLN A 267 -26.22 9.84 21.51
N LYS A 268 -26.22 8.71 20.78
CA LYS A 268 -26.91 8.54 19.49
C LYS A 268 -26.59 9.67 18.48
N LYS A 269 -25.34 10.11 18.44
CA LYS A 269 -24.84 11.14 17.53
C LYS A 269 -23.49 10.74 16.95
N ASP A 270 -22.96 11.53 16.02
CA ASP A 270 -21.62 11.31 15.44
C ASP A 270 -20.97 12.64 15.03
N GLU A 271 -19.74 12.58 14.51
CA GLU A 271 -19.09 13.74 13.89
C GLU A 271 -19.92 14.30 12.72
N SER A 272 -19.87 15.63 12.55
CA SER A 272 -20.51 16.28 11.41
C SER A 272 -19.85 15.85 10.09
N ARG A 273 -20.64 15.50 9.06
CA ARG A 273 -20.08 15.20 7.73
C ARG A 273 -19.38 16.40 7.07
N SER A 274 -19.84 17.63 7.32
CA SER A 274 -19.31 18.85 6.67
C SER A 274 -18.27 19.61 7.50
N LYS A 275 -18.28 19.41 8.83
CA LYS A 275 -17.39 20.10 9.78
C LYS A 275 -16.55 19.15 10.66
N GLY A 276 -16.70 17.84 10.46
CA GLY A 276 -15.95 16.81 11.19
C GLY A 276 -14.50 16.69 10.74
N SER A 277 -13.75 15.82 11.39
CA SER A 277 -12.30 15.80 11.24
C SER A 277 -11.85 15.44 9.82
N LEU A 278 -12.47 14.46 9.15
CA LEU A 278 -12.10 14.11 7.77
C LEU A 278 -12.40 15.24 6.78
N ALA A 279 -13.49 15.99 6.96
CA ALA A 279 -13.80 17.14 6.12
C ALA A 279 -12.74 18.25 6.29
N ASN A 280 -12.25 18.47 7.50
CA ASN A 280 -11.20 19.45 7.77
C ASN A 280 -9.84 18.99 7.25
N VAL A 281 -9.52 17.70 7.39
CA VAL A 281 -8.31 17.10 6.79
C VAL A 281 -8.32 17.26 5.28
N LEU A 282 -9.45 16.97 4.61
CA LEU A 282 -9.53 17.11 3.16
C LEU A 282 -9.24 18.54 2.69
N LYS A 283 -9.79 19.55 3.37
CA LYS A 283 -9.52 20.96 3.06
C LYS A 283 -8.02 21.27 3.18
N PHE A 284 -7.39 20.85 4.27
CA PHE A 284 -5.96 20.99 4.45
C PHE A 284 -5.15 20.30 3.33
N LEU A 285 -5.53 19.06 2.98
CA LEU A 285 -4.86 18.31 1.91
C LEU A 285 -5.01 18.99 0.55
N GLN A 286 -6.18 19.58 0.27
CA GLN A 286 -6.43 20.37 -0.94
C GLN A 286 -5.54 21.62 -0.98
N ASP A 287 -5.39 22.34 0.13
CA ASP A 287 -4.53 23.52 0.23
C ASP A 287 -3.05 23.15 0.00
N VAL A 288 -2.57 22.09 0.64
CA VAL A 288 -1.19 21.61 0.44
C VAL A 288 -0.96 21.19 -1.01
N HIS A 289 -1.91 20.46 -1.60
CA HIS A 289 -1.79 20.04 -2.99
C HIS A 289 -1.83 21.23 -3.96
N LYS A 290 -2.59 22.29 -3.65
CA LYS A 290 -2.61 23.52 -4.44
C LYS A 290 -1.24 24.21 -4.44
N ILE A 291 -0.66 24.41 -3.26
CA ILE A 291 0.68 25.01 -3.10
C ILE A 291 1.72 24.20 -3.87
N PHE A 292 1.68 22.87 -3.74
CA PHE A 292 2.61 21.98 -4.43
C PHE A 292 2.49 22.07 -5.97
N LYS A 293 1.27 22.21 -6.50
CA LYS A 293 1.04 22.44 -7.94
C LYS A 293 1.63 23.77 -8.40
N GLU A 294 1.38 24.85 -7.66
CA GLU A 294 1.91 26.18 -7.98
C GLU A 294 3.45 26.19 -8.00
N GLU A 295 4.10 25.49 -7.06
CA GLU A 295 5.56 25.36 -7.05
C GLU A 295 6.13 24.55 -8.22
N LEU A 296 5.39 23.55 -8.71
CA LEU A 296 5.79 22.77 -9.88
C LEU A 296 5.70 23.63 -11.15
N ASP A 297 4.60 24.37 -11.30
CA ASP A 297 4.38 25.21 -12.48
C ASP A 297 5.39 26.36 -12.55
N CYS A 298 5.83 26.93 -11.42
CA CYS A 298 6.88 27.95 -11.38
C CYS A 298 8.31 27.44 -11.71
N LYS A 299 8.56 26.13 -11.62
CA LYS A 299 9.88 25.53 -11.92
C LYS A 299 10.01 25.04 -13.36
N ASP A 300 8.90 25.01 -14.09
CA ASP A 300 8.81 24.59 -15.50
C ASP A 300 8.82 25.82 -16.47
N VAL A 301 9.15 27.04 -15.98
CA VAL A 301 9.29 28.29 -16.77
C VAL A 301 10.75 28.71 -16.92
#